data_AF-A0A2X3A6B8-F1
#
_entry.id   AF-A0A2X3A6B8-F1
#
_cell.length_a   1.000
_cell.length_b   1.000
_cell.length_c   1.000
_cell.angle_alpha   90.00
_cell.angle_beta   90.00
_cell.angle_gamma   90.00
#
_symmetry.space_group_name_H-M   'P 1'
#
loop_
_entity.id
_entity.type
_entity.pdbx_description
1 polymer ?
#
loop_
_entity_poly.entity_id
_entity_poly.type
_entity_poly.pdbx_seq_one_letter_code
_entity_poly.pdbx_strand_id
1 'polypeptide(L)'
;MVVNKSLVNNIDEANLKRFLLEKIENQSEYDGMDLDVMASNIIDNGELSVDELNEYLFNELFYGMHRNINVYKIKSSRKAKYVKDWINGILKDYNIESINYNKLIQTYTTGKQEKISAIKMQYDEKNIVQNIKIIFIREIKLSISGNIVTAYSYIPVEVDFERKIIIIKGRSRNKVVDETDKCKHIMEEIFSKITLGMQISIEPFEERNEVALYNMSKCLLEELLSKVKAFSSIGLISESTEEYMKKILNILPLENIEESKLNPNIMDLQKEFNNIIEELILADYFFGRDAENILNLGISAMLTEIRFSDNKNVIARLSGENRRNSIFNSKSFLGLRNSLESVKAVDALSIAYKNNNRTIHVKYYANNNNYLGILFKDSRAYREEDFNKTWERYLESESIINTKDERLCEICIG
;
A
#
# COMPACT_ATOMS: atom_id res chain seq x y z
N MET A 1 18.98 32.15 -6.08
CA MET A 1 19.18 30.74 -5.66
C MET A 1 18.46 29.88 -6.67
N VAL A 2 19.05 28.77 -7.13
CA VAL A 2 18.41 27.94 -8.18
C VAL A 2 17.81 26.68 -7.58
N VAL A 3 16.49 26.53 -7.70
CA VAL A 3 15.76 25.30 -7.37
C VAL A 3 15.83 24.35 -8.55
N ASN A 4 16.20 23.09 -8.30
CA ASN A 4 16.37 22.11 -9.37
C ASN A 4 15.02 21.60 -9.89
N LYS A 5 14.77 21.71 -11.19
CA LYS A 5 13.58 21.16 -11.87
C LYS A 5 13.36 19.67 -11.61
N SER A 6 14.42 18.87 -11.48
CA SER A 6 14.32 17.44 -11.15
C SER A 6 13.75 17.18 -9.76
N LEU A 7 14.00 18.06 -8.78
CA LEU A 7 13.40 17.99 -7.45
C LEU A 7 11.90 18.29 -7.53
N VAL A 8 11.54 19.39 -8.17
CA VAL A 8 10.15 19.80 -8.40
C VAL A 8 9.34 18.70 -9.12
N ASN A 9 9.93 18.06 -10.13
CA ASN A 9 9.33 16.94 -10.86
C ASN A 9 9.06 15.70 -10.00
N ASN A 10 9.56 15.63 -8.77
CA ASN A 10 9.27 14.56 -7.80
C ASN A 10 8.09 14.90 -6.87
N ILE A 11 7.65 16.16 -6.83
CA ILE A 11 6.51 16.63 -6.03
C ILE A 11 5.23 16.61 -6.88
N ASP A 12 4.07 16.66 -6.23
CA ASP A 12 2.80 16.93 -6.89
C ASP A 12 2.72 18.42 -7.27
N GLU A 13 2.52 18.68 -8.55
CA GLU A 13 2.56 20.04 -9.12
C GLU A 13 1.50 20.96 -8.51
N ALA A 14 0.28 20.44 -8.32
CA ALA A 14 -0.83 21.22 -7.77
C ALA A 14 -0.59 21.55 -6.29
N ASN A 15 -0.07 20.60 -5.51
CA ASN A 15 0.29 20.85 -4.13
C ASN A 15 1.40 21.90 -4.00
N LEU A 16 2.49 21.78 -4.78
CA LEU A 16 3.60 22.72 -4.72
C LEU A 16 3.17 24.10 -5.17
N LYS A 17 2.40 24.20 -6.27
CA LYS A 17 1.87 25.47 -6.75
C LYS A 17 1.04 26.17 -5.68
N ARG A 18 0.11 25.44 -5.04
CA ARG A 18 -0.70 25.99 -3.94
C ARG A 18 0.18 26.50 -2.79
N PHE A 19 1.16 25.71 -2.36
CA PHE A 19 2.08 26.11 -1.28
C PHE A 19 2.85 27.40 -1.63
N LEU A 20 3.38 27.52 -2.85
CA LEU A 20 4.12 28.72 -3.28
C LEU A 20 3.21 29.95 -3.38
N LEU A 21 2.00 29.79 -3.91
CA LEU A 21 1.02 30.88 -4.02
C LEU A 21 0.55 31.42 -2.67
N GLU A 22 0.58 30.60 -1.61
CA GLU A 22 0.27 31.02 -0.24
C GLU A 22 1.37 31.90 0.38
N LYS A 23 2.55 32.01 -0.25
CA LYS A 23 3.71 32.78 0.26
C LYS A 23 3.85 34.16 -0.35
N ILE A 24 3.08 34.46 -1.39
CA ILE A 24 3.23 35.68 -2.18
C ILE A 24 1.94 36.50 -2.17
N GLU A 25 2.09 37.83 -2.15
CA GLU A 25 0.94 38.74 -2.17
C GLU A 25 0.44 39.00 -3.60
N ASN A 26 1.36 39.11 -4.57
CA ASN A 26 1.03 39.42 -5.96
C ASN A 26 1.24 38.21 -6.89
N GLN A 27 0.20 37.40 -7.06
CA GLN A 27 0.27 36.18 -7.88
C GLN A 27 0.52 36.46 -9.38
N SER A 28 0.11 37.64 -9.88
CA SER A 28 0.22 37.98 -11.30
C SER A 28 1.66 38.08 -11.81
N GLU A 29 2.62 38.35 -10.92
CA GLU A 29 4.05 38.42 -11.26
C GLU A 29 4.64 37.05 -11.61
N TYR A 30 3.98 35.97 -11.21
CA TYR A 30 4.46 34.59 -11.34
C TYR A 30 3.64 33.75 -12.32
N ASP A 31 2.66 34.36 -12.99
CA ASP A 31 1.79 33.67 -13.94
C ASP A 31 2.57 33.13 -15.14
N GLY A 32 2.35 31.85 -15.44
CA GLY A 32 2.99 31.16 -16.57
C GLY A 32 4.43 30.71 -16.32
N MET A 33 5.01 30.95 -15.13
CA MET A 33 6.34 30.46 -14.79
C MET A 33 6.35 28.96 -14.46
N ASP A 34 7.41 28.28 -14.87
CA ASP A 34 7.72 26.92 -14.39
C ASP A 34 7.93 26.95 -12.86
N LEU A 35 7.45 25.92 -12.15
CA LEU A 35 7.45 25.91 -10.67
C LEU A 35 8.85 25.99 -10.04
N ASP A 36 9.88 25.47 -10.70
CA ASP A 36 11.28 25.60 -10.24
C ASP A 36 11.79 27.04 -10.35
N VAL A 37 11.41 27.76 -11.40
CA VAL A 37 11.72 29.18 -11.58
C VAL A 37 10.93 30.02 -10.59
N MET A 38 9.63 29.75 -10.43
CA MET A 38 8.77 30.42 -9.46
C MET A 38 9.35 30.27 -8.03
N ALA A 39 9.68 29.05 -7.60
CA ALA A 39 10.26 28.82 -6.27
C ALA A 39 11.60 29.55 -6.09
N SER A 40 12.44 29.60 -7.14
CA SER A 40 13.72 30.31 -7.12
C SER A 40 13.52 31.82 -6.91
N ASN A 41 12.58 32.43 -7.63
CA ASN A 41 12.29 33.85 -7.55
C ASN A 41 11.69 34.25 -6.19
N ILE A 42 10.76 33.46 -5.66
CA ILE A 42 10.14 33.71 -4.34
C ILE A 42 11.21 33.68 -3.23
N ILE A 43 12.18 32.77 -3.33
CA ILE A 43 13.34 32.74 -2.42
C ILE A 43 14.21 33.98 -2.58
N ASP A 44 14.53 34.36 -3.83
CA ASP A 44 15.40 35.50 -4.11
C ASP A 44 14.77 36.84 -3.70
N ASN A 45 13.45 36.93 -3.72
CA ASN A 45 12.67 38.06 -3.24
C ASN A 45 12.50 38.09 -1.71
N GLY A 46 12.92 37.02 -1.00
CA GLY A 46 12.83 36.93 0.46
C GLY A 46 11.43 36.60 1.01
N GLU A 47 10.48 36.24 0.13
CA GLU A 47 9.10 35.88 0.51
C GLU A 47 9.01 34.46 1.09
N LEU A 48 9.97 33.59 0.75
CA LEU A 48 10.07 32.22 1.25
C LEU A 48 11.51 31.92 1.65
N SER A 49 11.71 31.43 2.87
CA SER A 49 13.04 30.96 3.27
C SER A 49 13.36 29.60 2.67
N VAL A 50 14.66 29.37 2.46
CA VAL A 50 15.17 28.08 1.97
C VAL A 50 14.84 26.93 2.91
N ASP A 51 14.92 27.16 4.21
CA ASP A 51 14.63 26.15 5.23
C ASP A 51 13.15 25.78 5.23
N GLU A 52 12.25 26.75 5.05
CA GLU A 52 10.82 26.52 4.94
C GLU A 52 10.46 25.71 3.68
N LEU A 53 11.06 26.02 2.53
CA LEU A 53 10.85 25.22 1.31
C LEU A 53 11.42 23.80 1.48
N ASN A 54 12.64 23.66 2.02
CA ASN A 54 13.24 22.36 2.32
C ASN A 54 12.34 21.54 3.25
N GLU A 55 11.66 22.17 4.21
CA GLU A 55 10.77 21.48 5.14
C GLU A 55 9.48 21.00 4.48
N TYR A 56 8.88 21.84 3.63
CA TYR A 56 7.74 21.46 2.80
C TYR A 56 8.10 20.28 1.88
N LEU A 57 9.21 20.38 1.14
CA LEU A 57 9.68 19.37 0.21
C LEU A 57 9.99 18.05 0.92
N PHE A 58 10.54 18.11 2.13
CA PHE A 58 10.78 16.90 2.93
C PHE A 58 9.50 16.11 3.17
N ASN A 59 8.42 16.78 3.56
CA ASN A 59 7.13 16.14 3.84
C ASN A 59 6.48 15.60 2.56
N GLU A 60 6.48 16.37 1.47
CA GLU A 60 5.92 15.92 0.19
C GLU A 60 6.73 14.78 -0.45
N LEU A 61 8.05 14.71 -0.23
CA LEU A 61 8.86 13.57 -0.66
C LEU A 61 8.56 12.34 0.21
N PHE A 62 8.41 12.48 1.52
CA PHE A 62 8.08 11.37 2.41
C PHE A 62 6.69 10.77 2.16
N TYR A 63 5.80 11.58 1.60
CA TYR A 63 4.44 11.20 1.23
C TYR A 63 4.24 11.53 -0.25
N GLY A 64 3.04 11.98 -0.63
CA GLY A 64 2.78 12.51 -1.96
C GLY A 64 2.93 11.47 -3.07
N MET A 65 3.95 11.63 -3.90
CA MET A 65 4.13 10.86 -5.13
C MET A 65 4.95 9.57 -4.96
N HIS A 66 5.53 9.32 -3.77
CA HIS A 66 6.36 8.14 -3.46
C HIS A 66 5.51 6.92 -3.09
N ARG A 67 4.65 6.54 -4.02
CA ARG A 67 3.52 5.62 -3.80
C ARG A 67 3.91 4.14 -3.67
N ASN A 68 5.14 3.75 -4.01
CA ASN A 68 5.64 2.38 -3.83
C ASN A 68 6.35 2.31 -2.49
N ILE A 69 5.87 1.45 -1.59
CA ILE A 69 6.32 1.41 -0.21
C ILE A 69 6.62 -0.04 0.16
N ASN A 70 7.78 -0.27 0.75
CA ASN A 70 8.15 -1.56 1.34
C ASN A 70 8.25 -1.38 2.86
N VAL A 71 7.55 -2.22 3.62
CA VAL A 71 7.56 -2.21 5.08
C VAL A 71 8.24 -3.49 5.59
N TYR A 72 9.35 -3.34 6.30
CA TYR A 72 10.14 -4.42 6.89
C TYR A 72 9.96 -4.44 8.41
N LYS A 73 9.96 -5.62 9.03
CA LYS A 73 9.94 -5.75 10.50
C LYS A 73 11.34 -5.83 11.08
N ILE A 74 11.57 -5.10 12.16
CA ILE A 74 12.83 -5.08 12.90
C ILE A 74 12.79 -6.16 13.98
N LYS A 75 13.68 -7.14 13.89
CA LYS A 75 13.89 -8.17 14.93
C LYS A 75 14.72 -7.63 16.09
N SER A 76 15.81 -6.94 15.78
CA SER A 76 16.71 -6.35 16.77
C SER A 76 17.38 -5.08 16.23
N SER A 77 17.41 -4.06 17.09
CA SER A 77 17.95 -2.73 16.85
C SER A 77 18.75 -2.20 18.06
N ARG A 78 19.26 -3.08 18.93
CA ARG A 78 19.85 -2.70 20.23
C ARG A 78 20.94 -1.62 20.14
N LYS A 79 21.73 -1.62 19.07
CA LYS A 79 22.78 -0.62 18.82
C LYS A 79 22.26 0.59 18.02
N ALA A 80 21.23 0.41 17.19
CA ALA A 80 20.68 1.48 16.36
C ALA A 80 19.95 2.59 17.14
N LYS A 81 19.57 2.34 18.41
CA LYS A 81 18.90 3.32 19.28
C LYS A 81 19.81 4.44 19.78
N TYR A 82 21.12 4.26 19.71
CA TYR A 82 22.09 5.26 20.15
C TYR A 82 22.87 5.77 18.94
N VAL A 83 22.72 7.06 18.60
CA VAL A 83 23.35 7.67 17.42
C VAL A 83 24.84 7.35 17.34
N LYS A 84 25.56 7.46 18.47
CA LYS A 84 27.01 7.17 18.58
C LYS A 84 27.43 5.79 18.03
N ASP A 85 26.53 4.81 18.04
CA ASP A 85 26.82 3.42 17.65
C ASP A 85 26.75 3.21 16.13
N TRP A 86 26.13 4.13 15.39
CA TRP A 86 25.99 4.06 13.92
C TRP A 86 26.34 5.36 13.19
N ILE A 87 26.69 6.43 13.92
CA ILE A 87 27.20 7.70 13.35
C ILE A 87 28.42 7.45 12.45
N ASN A 88 29.27 6.50 12.84
CA ASN A 88 30.48 6.13 12.10
C ASN A 88 30.22 5.20 10.91
N GLY A 89 28.99 4.69 10.75
CA GLY A 89 28.55 3.94 9.58
C GLY A 89 27.95 4.89 8.56
N ILE A 90 26.63 5.07 8.60
CA ILE A 90 25.88 5.84 7.59
C ILE A 90 26.35 7.29 7.48
N LEU A 91 26.49 8.04 8.59
CA LEU A 91 26.83 9.47 8.45
C LEU A 91 28.25 9.65 7.91
N LYS A 92 29.19 8.76 8.27
CA LYS A 92 30.54 8.77 7.73
C LYS A 92 30.57 8.37 6.25
N ASP A 93 29.86 7.31 5.86
CA ASP A 93 29.81 6.84 4.47
C ASP A 93 29.22 7.89 3.51
N TYR A 94 28.34 8.76 4.03
CA TYR A 94 27.68 9.83 3.27
C TYR A 94 28.22 11.25 3.58
N ASN A 95 29.30 11.38 4.35
CA ASN A 95 29.91 12.66 4.75
C ASN A 95 28.90 13.68 5.34
N ILE A 96 28.06 13.23 6.28
CA ILE A 96 27.10 14.08 6.97
C ILE A 96 27.62 14.48 8.34
N GLU A 97 27.76 15.78 8.55
CA GLU A 97 28.30 16.37 9.79
C GLU A 97 27.22 16.65 10.85
N SER A 98 25.93 16.65 10.48
CA SER A 98 24.81 16.97 11.38
C SER A 98 23.68 15.94 11.31
N ILE A 99 23.12 15.62 12.48
CA ILE A 99 21.97 14.72 12.66
C ILE A 99 20.62 15.35 12.27
N ASN A 100 20.56 16.68 12.22
CA ASN A 100 19.47 17.44 11.62
C ASN A 100 20.04 18.19 10.44
N TYR A 101 19.82 17.62 9.26
CA TYR A 101 20.39 18.09 8.00
C TYR A 101 19.25 18.12 6.99
N ASN A 102 18.92 19.28 6.44
CA ASN A 102 17.95 19.37 5.36
C ASN A 102 18.47 20.32 4.29
N LYS A 103 19.06 19.76 3.24
CA LYS A 103 19.63 20.51 2.12
C LYS A 103 19.10 19.97 0.79
N LEU A 104 17.80 19.67 0.73
CA LEU A 104 17.16 19.08 -0.45
C LEU A 104 17.43 19.90 -1.71
N ILE A 105 17.28 21.22 -1.64
CA ILE A 105 17.49 22.11 -2.79
C ILE A 105 18.96 22.21 -3.18
N GLN A 106 19.87 22.10 -2.20
CA GLN A 106 21.32 22.27 -2.41
C GLN A 106 22.05 20.95 -2.68
N THR A 107 21.39 19.80 -2.59
CA THR A 107 22.02 18.49 -2.79
C THR A 107 21.90 18.06 -4.24
N TYR A 108 23.05 17.94 -4.88
CA TYR A 108 23.18 17.44 -6.25
C TYR A 108 24.03 16.17 -6.24
N THR A 109 23.68 15.22 -7.10
CA THR A 109 24.46 14.01 -7.30
C THR A 109 24.75 13.82 -8.78
N THR A 110 25.85 13.15 -9.08
CA THR A 110 26.32 12.89 -10.44
C THR A 110 26.57 11.41 -10.62
N GLY A 111 26.00 10.84 -11.69
CA GLY A 111 26.07 9.40 -11.95
C GLY A 111 25.43 8.55 -10.84
N LYS A 112 25.90 7.30 -10.68
CA LYS A 112 25.28 6.32 -9.78
C LYS A 112 25.57 6.52 -8.29
N GLN A 113 26.30 7.58 -7.90
CA GLN A 113 26.56 7.85 -6.49
C GLN A 113 25.27 8.26 -5.78
N GLU A 114 24.89 7.56 -4.72
CA GLU A 114 23.83 8.06 -3.85
C GLU A 114 24.37 9.09 -2.86
N LYS A 115 23.54 10.06 -2.53
CA LYS A 115 23.78 11.00 -1.43
C LYS A 115 22.57 11.01 -0.50
N ILE A 116 22.78 11.49 0.71
CA ILE A 116 21.68 11.82 1.62
C ILE A 116 21.44 13.32 1.54
N SER A 117 20.23 13.72 1.18
CA SER A 117 19.83 15.12 1.02
C SER A 117 19.10 15.68 2.24
N ALA A 118 18.54 14.80 3.08
CA ALA A 118 17.96 15.19 4.36
C ALA A 118 17.97 14.05 5.39
N ILE A 119 18.11 14.41 6.66
CA ILE A 119 17.96 13.56 7.85
C ILE A 119 17.21 14.35 8.93
N LYS A 120 16.22 13.71 9.54
CA LYS A 120 15.58 14.14 10.78
C LYS A 120 15.53 12.99 11.77
N MET A 121 15.78 13.29 13.03
CA MET A 121 15.68 12.32 14.12
C MET A 121 14.68 12.81 15.16
N GLN A 122 13.91 11.89 15.71
CA GLN A 122 13.04 12.13 16.86
C GLN A 122 13.57 11.33 18.06
N TYR A 123 13.59 11.98 19.21
CA TYR A 123 14.10 11.44 20.46
C TYR A 123 12.98 11.40 21.50
N ASP A 124 13.02 10.40 22.38
CA ASP A 124 12.21 10.40 23.59
C ASP A 124 12.77 11.38 24.65
N GLU A 125 12.04 11.53 25.76
CA GLU A 125 12.44 12.35 26.91
C GLU A 125 13.79 11.92 27.53
N LYS A 126 14.27 10.70 27.24
CA LYS A 126 15.51 10.12 27.74
C LYS A 126 16.65 10.22 26.70
N ASN A 127 16.46 10.99 25.63
CA ASN A 127 17.40 11.13 24.51
C ASN A 127 17.71 9.82 23.76
N ILE A 128 16.79 8.87 23.78
CA ILE A 128 16.85 7.65 22.98
C ILE A 128 16.17 7.94 21.64
N VAL A 129 16.80 7.52 20.54
CA VAL A 129 16.22 7.71 19.21
C VAL A 129 14.98 6.83 19.07
N GLN A 130 13.84 7.45 18.79
CA GLN A 130 12.56 6.78 18.52
C GLN A 130 12.38 6.53 17.02
N ASN A 131 12.72 7.53 16.20
CA ASN A 131 12.46 7.52 14.77
C ASN A 131 13.56 8.26 14.01
N ILE A 132 13.92 7.76 12.83
CA ILE A 132 14.88 8.40 11.92
C ILE A 132 14.24 8.45 10.54
N LYS A 133 14.19 9.64 9.95
CA LYS A 133 13.71 9.87 8.59
C LYS A 133 14.87 10.38 7.73
N ILE A 134 15.17 9.67 6.65
CA ILE A 134 16.28 9.96 5.73
C ILE A 134 15.71 10.10 4.32
N ILE A 135 16.20 11.05 3.53
CA ILE A 135 15.94 11.12 2.10
C ILE A 135 17.25 10.90 1.36
N PHE A 136 17.32 9.80 0.62
CA PHE A 136 18.39 9.52 -0.31
C PHE A 136 18.07 10.11 -1.68
N ILE A 137 19.09 10.52 -2.41
CA ILE A 137 19.00 11.00 -3.79
C ILE A 137 20.02 10.25 -4.67
N ARG A 138 19.57 9.83 -5.85
CA ARG A 138 20.41 9.24 -6.90
C ARG A 138 20.06 9.83 -8.27
N GLU A 139 21.07 10.03 -9.10
CA GLU A 139 20.88 10.33 -10.52
C GLU A 139 20.41 9.08 -11.26
N ILE A 140 19.40 9.27 -12.11
CA ILE A 140 18.88 8.22 -12.98
C ILE A 140 18.76 8.74 -14.41
N LYS A 141 18.77 7.83 -15.38
CA LYS A 141 18.58 8.16 -16.80
C LYS A 141 17.20 7.74 -17.30
N LEU A 142 16.50 8.66 -17.95
CA LEU A 142 15.20 8.42 -18.58
C LEU A 142 15.32 8.58 -20.10
N SER A 143 14.63 7.73 -20.85
CA SER A 143 14.46 7.88 -22.31
C SER A 143 13.16 8.62 -22.61
N ILE A 144 13.26 9.87 -23.04
CA ILE A 144 12.11 10.73 -23.38
C ILE A 144 12.24 11.15 -24.85
N SER A 145 11.26 10.74 -25.66
CA SER A 145 11.19 11.08 -27.10
C SER A 145 12.47 10.74 -27.87
N GLY A 146 13.13 9.63 -27.52
CA GLY A 146 14.38 9.18 -28.14
C GLY A 146 15.65 9.79 -27.52
N ASN A 147 15.52 10.81 -26.67
CA ASN A 147 16.64 11.44 -25.98
C ASN A 147 16.83 10.88 -24.58
N ILE A 148 18.09 10.73 -24.17
CA ILE A 148 18.43 10.39 -22.78
C ILE A 148 18.50 11.70 -21.99
N VAL A 149 17.66 11.80 -20.96
CA VAL A 149 17.66 12.93 -20.03
C VAL A 149 17.99 12.45 -18.63
N THR A 150 18.75 13.28 -17.93
CA THR A 150 19.09 13.09 -16.52
C THR A 150 17.92 13.51 -15.63
N ALA A 151 17.60 12.68 -14.64
CA ALA A 151 16.61 12.98 -13.62
C ALA A 151 17.11 12.49 -12.24
N TYR A 152 16.37 12.83 -11.19
CA TYR A 152 16.66 12.36 -9.84
C TYR A 152 15.57 11.43 -9.30
N SER A 153 16.01 10.36 -8.64
CA SER A 153 15.19 9.48 -7.82
C SER A 153 15.44 9.82 -6.36
N TYR A 154 14.37 10.17 -5.65
CA TYR A 154 14.40 10.37 -4.20
C TYR A 154 13.81 9.14 -3.51
N ILE A 155 14.50 8.64 -2.49
CA ILE A 155 14.11 7.44 -1.74
C ILE A 155 14.03 7.81 -0.26
N PRO A 156 12.82 8.15 0.22
CA PRO A 156 12.54 8.32 1.64
C PRO A 156 12.66 7.00 2.39
N VAL A 157 13.31 7.03 3.55
CA VAL A 157 13.50 5.90 4.46
C VAL A 157 13.14 6.32 5.88
N GLU A 158 12.25 5.57 6.50
CA GLU A 158 11.91 5.69 7.91
C GLU A 158 12.42 4.46 8.66
N VAL A 159 13.15 4.68 9.75
CA VAL A 159 13.46 3.64 10.73
C VAL A 159 12.72 4.01 12.01
N ASP A 160 11.65 3.27 12.30
CA ASP A 160 10.81 3.49 13.47
C ASP A 160 11.10 2.39 14.50
N PHE A 161 11.77 2.77 15.58
CA PHE A 161 12.17 1.84 16.64
C PHE A 161 11.04 1.53 17.62
N GLU A 162 10.00 2.36 17.68
CA GLU A 162 8.83 2.13 18.52
C GLU A 162 7.93 1.09 17.88
N ARG A 163 7.56 1.31 16.62
CA ARG A 163 6.79 0.38 15.79
C ARG A 163 7.62 -0.83 15.35
N LYS A 164 8.95 -0.79 15.53
CA LYS A 164 9.90 -1.82 15.09
C LYS A 164 9.78 -2.13 13.60
N ILE A 165 9.76 -1.09 12.77
CA ILE A 165 9.67 -1.23 11.32
C ILE A 165 10.67 -0.34 10.59
N ILE A 166 11.04 -0.75 9.37
CA ILE A 166 11.70 0.10 8.39
C ILE A 166 10.73 0.31 7.24
N ILE A 167 10.51 1.56 6.83
CA ILE A 167 9.65 1.90 5.70
C ILE A 167 10.54 2.53 4.63
N ILE A 168 10.59 1.95 3.44
CA ILE A 168 11.31 2.53 2.29
C ILE A 168 10.29 2.86 1.22
N LYS A 169 10.35 4.08 0.69
CA LYS A 169 9.37 4.61 -0.26
C LYS A 169 10.05 4.99 -1.55
N GLY A 170 9.30 4.97 -2.65
CA GLY A 170 9.85 5.29 -3.95
C GLY A 170 8.80 5.65 -5.00
N ARG A 171 9.20 6.56 -5.90
CA ARG A 171 8.40 6.95 -7.06
C ARG A 171 8.88 6.17 -8.28
N SER A 172 8.03 5.28 -8.79
CA SER A 172 8.29 4.62 -10.06
C SER A 172 8.29 5.64 -11.20
N ARG A 173 9.35 5.63 -12.01
CA ARG A 173 9.49 6.43 -13.23
C ARG A 173 9.30 5.53 -14.45
N ASN A 174 8.63 6.06 -15.46
CA ASN A 174 8.50 5.37 -16.74
C ASN A 174 9.77 5.60 -17.58
N LYS A 175 10.07 4.65 -18.47
CA LYS A 175 11.17 4.75 -19.45
C LYS A 175 12.56 4.96 -18.81
N VAL A 176 12.78 4.38 -17.63
CA VAL A 176 14.13 4.29 -17.05
C VAL A 176 15.02 3.47 -17.97
N VAL A 177 16.22 3.97 -18.26
CA VAL A 177 17.13 3.38 -19.24
C VAL A 177 17.84 2.15 -18.69
N ASP A 178 18.33 2.22 -17.45
CA ASP A 178 19.08 1.15 -16.78
C ASP A 178 18.17 0.41 -15.77
N GLU A 179 18.28 -0.92 -15.71
CA GLU A 179 17.58 -1.72 -14.71
C GLU A 179 17.99 -1.33 -13.28
N THR A 180 19.27 -1.00 -13.05
CA THR A 180 19.75 -0.59 -11.72
C THR A 180 19.16 0.75 -11.26
N ASP A 181 18.69 1.57 -12.20
CA ASP A 181 18.08 2.87 -11.93
C ASP A 181 16.57 2.74 -11.65
N LYS A 182 16.00 1.53 -11.77
CA LYS A 182 14.60 1.31 -11.42
C LYS A 182 14.41 1.45 -9.92
N CYS A 183 13.32 2.12 -9.55
CA CYS A 183 12.91 2.38 -8.17
C CYS A 183 13.07 1.17 -7.25
N LYS A 184 12.63 -0.03 -7.68
CA LYS A 184 12.74 -1.27 -6.91
C LYS A 184 14.19 -1.61 -6.54
N HIS A 185 15.11 -1.55 -7.50
CA HIS A 185 16.52 -1.85 -7.28
C HIS A 185 17.17 -0.83 -6.34
N ILE A 186 16.90 0.46 -6.54
CA ILE A 186 17.46 1.51 -5.67
C ILE A 186 16.95 1.35 -4.22
N MET A 187 15.65 1.01 -4.04
CA MET A 187 15.08 0.76 -2.71
C MET A 187 15.74 -0.45 -2.03
N GLU A 188 16.02 -1.53 -2.77
CA GLU A 188 16.71 -2.73 -2.26
C GLU A 188 18.17 -2.43 -1.88
N GLU A 189 18.91 -1.70 -2.72
CA GLU A 189 20.30 -1.27 -2.42
C GLU A 189 20.37 -0.41 -1.15
N ILE A 190 19.47 0.58 -1.04
CA ILE A 190 19.39 1.45 0.14
C ILE A 190 19.01 0.65 1.38
N PHE A 191 18.05 -0.27 1.28
CA PHE A 191 17.69 -1.16 2.39
C PHE A 191 18.90 -1.93 2.93
N SER A 192 19.70 -2.53 2.05
CA SER A 192 20.91 -3.25 2.44
C SER A 192 21.93 -2.34 3.12
N LYS A 193 22.14 -1.13 2.61
CA LYS A 193 23.05 -0.14 3.21
C LYS A 193 22.59 0.30 4.60
N ILE A 194 21.29 0.57 4.78
CA ILE A 194 20.72 0.98 6.06
C ILE A 194 20.87 -0.13 7.11
N THR A 195 20.48 -1.36 6.76
CA THR A 195 20.51 -2.48 7.70
C THR A 195 21.93 -2.86 8.11
N LEU A 196 22.88 -2.86 7.17
CA LEU A 196 24.30 -3.08 7.46
C LEU A 196 24.90 -1.93 8.28
N GLY A 197 24.72 -0.69 7.83
CA GLY A 197 25.30 0.50 8.45
C GLY A 197 24.79 0.78 9.87
N MET A 198 23.54 0.42 10.16
CA MET A 198 22.93 0.56 11.50
C MET A 198 22.95 -0.72 12.33
N GLN A 199 23.48 -1.83 11.78
CA GLN A 199 23.48 -3.16 12.41
C GLN A 199 22.06 -3.60 12.83
N ILE A 200 21.07 -3.36 11.97
CA ILE A 200 19.69 -3.77 12.17
C ILE A 200 19.47 -5.16 11.56
N SER A 201 18.84 -6.05 12.33
CA SER A 201 18.38 -7.34 11.82
C SER A 201 16.87 -7.31 11.61
N ILE A 202 16.42 -7.90 10.50
CA ILE A 202 14.99 -8.00 10.18
C ILE A 202 14.38 -9.32 10.63
N GLU A 203 13.08 -9.30 10.84
CA GLU A 203 12.23 -10.49 10.97
C GLU A 203 11.57 -10.74 9.61
N PRO A 204 11.81 -11.89 8.96
CA PRO A 204 11.07 -12.23 7.75
C PRO A 204 9.59 -12.43 8.09
N PHE A 205 8.73 -12.05 7.15
CA PHE A 205 7.29 -12.32 7.23
C PHE A 205 6.95 -13.76 6.88
N GLU A 206 7.77 -14.47 6.08
CA GLU A 206 7.41 -15.80 5.56
C GLU A 206 6.00 -15.76 4.94
N GLU A 207 5.13 -16.74 5.24
CA GLU A 207 3.73 -16.78 4.77
C GLU A 207 2.80 -15.81 5.53
N ARG A 208 3.29 -15.12 6.58
CA ARG A 208 2.46 -14.26 7.45
C ARG A 208 1.76 -13.16 6.66
N ASN A 209 2.43 -12.57 5.67
CA ASN A 209 1.83 -11.55 4.80
C ASN A 209 0.67 -12.14 3.99
N GLU A 210 0.84 -13.33 3.41
CA GLU A 210 -0.18 -13.97 2.58
C GLU A 210 -1.42 -14.32 3.40
N VAL A 211 -1.21 -14.84 4.62
CA VAL A 211 -2.28 -15.14 5.58
C VAL A 211 -2.98 -13.87 6.07
N ALA A 212 -2.22 -12.80 6.36
CA ALA A 212 -2.80 -11.52 6.76
C ALA A 212 -3.68 -10.91 5.65
N LEU A 213 -3.24 -10.99 4.39
CA LEU A 213 -4.04 -10.53 3.25
C LEU A 213 -5.29 -11.40 3.01
N TYR A 214 -5.21 -12.70 3.26
CA TYR A 214 -6.38 -13.58 3.27
C TYR A 214 -7.38 -13.15 4.35
N ASN A 215 -6.92 -12.97 5.60
CA ASN A 215 -7.76 -12.52 6.72
C ASN A 215 -8.43 -11.18 6.42
N MET A 216 -7.69 -10.23 5.84
CA MET A 216 -8.25 -8.96 5.38
C MET A 216 -9.39 -9.18 4.39
N SER A 217 -9.18 -10.02 3.37
CA SER A 217 -10.21 -10.31 2.37
C SER A 217 -11.46 -10.95 2.98
N LYS A 218 -11.28 -11.85 3.95
CA LYS A 218 -12.34 -12.56 4.65
C LYS A 218 -13.16 -11.60 5.52
N CYS A 219 -12.51 -10.80 6.38
CA CYS A 219 -13.26 -9.88 7.23
C CYS A 219 -13.97 -8.80 6.43
N LEU A 220 -13.42 -8.32 5.30
CA LEU A 220 -14.13 -7.38 4.41
C LEU A 220 -15.38 -8.01 3.77
N LEU A 221 -15.33 -9.30 3.42
CA LEU A 221 -16.50 -10.02 2.94
C LEU A 221 -17.54 -10.12 4.06
N GLU A 222 -17.16 -10.62 5.23
CA GLU A 222 -18.07 -10.79 6.37
C GLU A 222 -18.70 -9.47 6.80
N GLU A 223 -17.93 -8.38 6.82
CA GLU A 223 -18.41 -7.03 7.08
C GLU A 223 -19.49 -6.65 6.06
N LEU A 224 -19.23 -6.83 4.75
CA LEU A 224 -20.22 -6.56 3.72
C LEU A 224 -21.49 -7.40 3.94
N LEU A 225 -21.34 -8.71 4.15
CA LEU A 225 -22.49 -9.62 4.32
C LEU A 225 -23.35 -9.19 5.52
N SER A 226 -22.73 -8.72 6.60
CA SER A 226 -23.45 -8.22 7.79
C SER A 226 -24.33 -6.99 7.49
N LYS A 227 -24.01 -6.20 6.45
CA LYS A 227 -24.81 -5.03 6.03
C LYS A 227 -25.97 -5.41 5.11
N VAL A 228 -25.97 -6.61 4.53
CA VAL A 228 -26.99 -7.05 3.59
C VAL A 228 -28.08 -7.83 4.34
N LYS A 229 -29.20 -7.18 4.64
CA LYS A 229 -30.30 -7.75 5.45
C LYS A 229 -30.74 -9.16 5.01
N ALA A 230 -30.82 -9.39 3.70
CA ALA A 230 -31.27 -10.66 3.13
C ALA A 230 -30.37 -11.86 3.47
N PHE A 231 -29.08 -11.66 3.79
CA PHE A 231 -28.20 -12.77 4.20
C PHE A 231 -28.69 -13.46 5.49
N SER A 232 -29.27 -12.71 6.43
CA SER A 232 -29.84 -13.29 7.66
C SER A 232 -31.02 -14.24 7.39
N SER A 233 -31.62 -14.17 6.20
CA SER A 233 -32.79 -14.96 5.80
C SER A 233 -32.43 -16.23 5.03
N ILE A 234 -31.16 -16.47 4.69
CA ILE A 234 -30.72 -17.68 3.96
C ILE A 234 -31.05 -18.95 4.76
N GLY A 235 -30.89 -18.90 6.09
CA GLY A 235 -31.23 -20.04 6.95
C GLY A 235 -32.69 -20.48 6.88
N LEU A 236 -33.60 -19.56 6.52
CA LEU A 236 -35.05 -19.82 6.45
C LEU A 236 -35.45 -20.65 5.21
N ILE A 237 -34.61 -20.68 4.17
CA ILE A 237 -34.87 -21.42 2.93
C ILE A 237 -34.04 -22.71 2.81
N SER A 238 -33.28 -23.05 3.85
CA SER A 238 -32.38 -24.21 3.87
C SER A 238 -33.13 -25.53 3.64
N GLU A 239 -34.22 -25.75 4.38
CA GLU A 239 -35.06 -26.96 4.24
C GLU A 239 -35.65 -27.09 2.83
N SER A 240 -36.15 -25.98 2.26
CA SER A 240 -36.68 -25.95 0.90
C SER A 240 -35.61 -26.24 -0.15
N THR A 241 -34.38 -25.77 0.08
CA THR A 241 -33.23 -26.00 -0.80
C THR A 241 -32.84 -27.47 -0.79
N GLU A 242 -32.78 -28.09 0.39
CA GLU A 242 -32.51 -29.53 0.53
C GLU A 242 -33.55 -30.42 -0.15
N GLU A 243 -34.84 -30.08 0.01
CA GLU A 243 -35.91 -30.81 -0.67
C GLU A 243 -35.78 -30.72 -2.20
N TYR A 244 -35.46 -29.52 -2.72
CA TYR A 244 -35.27 -29.30 -4.15
C TYR A 244 -34.05 -30.06 -4.71
N MET A 245 -32.92 -30.06 -3.99
CA MET A 245 -31.73 -30.83 -4.38
C MET A 245 -32.03 -32.32 -4.48
N LYS A 246 -32.73 -32.90 -3.50
CA LYS A 246 -33.14 -34.32 -3.53
C LYS A 246 -34.03 -34.63 -4.73
N LYS A 247 -34.98 -33.72 -5.06
CA LYS A 247 -35.84 -33.88 -6.24
C LYS A 247 -35.02 -33.92 -7.53
N ILE A 248 -34.03 -33.04 -7.71
CA ILE A 248 -33.16 -33.03 -8.89
C ILE A 248 -32.39 -34.35 -9.01
N LEU A 249 -31.76 -34.79 -7.93
CA LEU A 249 -30.95 -36.01 -7.90
C LEU A 249 -31.75 -37.27 -8.21
N ASN A 250 -33.04 -37.30 -7.84
CA ASN A 250 -33.93 -38.43 -8.13
C ASN A 250 -34.49 -38.45 -9.56
N ILE A 251 -34.49 -37.31 -10.27
CA ILE A 251 -35.00 -37.21 -11.65
C ILE A 251 -33.90 -37.48 -12.67
N LEU A 252 -32.67 -37.07 -12.38
CA LEU A 252 -31.56 -37.24 -13.31
C LEU A 252 -31.06 -38.70 -13.31
N PRO A 253 -30.83 -39.33 -14.48
CA PRO A 253 -30.30 -40.68 -14.57
C PRO A 253 -28.78 -40.68 -14.30
N LEU A 254 -28.39 -40.38 -13.05
CA LEU A 254 -27.00 -40.29 -12.63
C LEU A 254 -26.51 -41.65 -12.12
N GLU A 255 -25.35 -42.08 -12.60
CA GLU A 255 -24.81 -43.43 -12.34
C GLU A 255 -24.08 -43.54 -11.00
N ASN A 256 -23.62 -42.41 -10.44
CA ASN A 256 -22.70 -42.36 -9.29
C ASN A 256 -23.30 -41.62 -8.07
N ILE A 257 -24.61 -41.77 -7.83
CA ILE A 257 -25.27 -41.24 -6.64
C ILE A 257 -25.43 -42.36 -5.60
N GLU A 258 -24.93 -42.14 -4.39
CA GLU A 258 -25.24 -42.98 -3.23
C GLU A 258 -26.17 -42.19 -2.28
N GLU A 259 -27.26 -42.82 -1.83
CA GLU A 259 -28.20 -42.22 -0.86
C GLU A 259 -28.69 -40.79 -1.21
N SER A 260 -28.94 -40.51 -2.49
CA SER A 260 -29.31 -39.15 -2.96
C SER A 260 -28.25 -38.08 -2.65
N LYS A 261 -26.96 -38.44 -2.67
CA LYS A 261 -25.84 -37.51 -2.51
C LYS A 261 -24.78 -37.75 -3.59
N LEU A 262 -24.22 -36.66 -4.10
CA LEU A 262 -23.00 -36.67 -4.91
C LEU A 262 -21.79 -36.71 -3.98
N ASN A 263 -20.69 -37.29 -4.46
CA ASN A 263 -19.42 -37.23 -3.74
C ASN A 263 -18.99 -35.75 -3.60
N PRO A 264 -18.89 -35.21 -2.37
CA PRO A 264 -18.58 -33.80 -2.14
C PRO A 264 -17.16 -33.43 -2.59
N ASN A 265 -16.26 -34.41 -2.75
CA ASN A 265 -14.93 -34.19 -3.34
C ASN A 265 -14.98 -33.92 -4.85
N ILE A 266 -16.06 -34.31 -5.53
CA ILE A 266 -16.30 -34.01 -6.95
C ILE A 266 -17.14 -32.74 -7.06
N MET A 267 -18.29 -32.70 -6.36
CA MET A 267 -19.18 -31.55 -6.33
C MET A 267 -20.00 -31.55 -5.04
N ASP A 268 -19.84 -30.49 -4.24
CA ASP A 268 -20.69 -30.22 -3.09
C ASP A 268 -21.94 -29.44 -3.55
N LEU A 269 -22.99 -30.17 -3.92
CA LEU A 269 -24.21 -29.59 -4.47
C LEU A 269 -24.86 -28.58 -3.51
N GLN A 270 -24.85 -28.86 -2.21
CA GLN A 270 -25.41 -27.96 -1.19
C GLN A 270 -24.65 -26.64 -1.16
N LYS A 271 -23.31 -26.71 -1.19
CA LYS A 271 -22.46 -25.52 -1.24
C LYS A 271 -22.66 -24.71 -2.52
N GLU A 272 -22.78 -25.37 -3.67
CA GLU A 272 -23.05 -24.69 -4.95
C GLU A 272 -24.41 -23.99 -4.97
N PHE A 273 -25.47 -24.61 -4.44
CA PHE A 273 -26.77 -23.96 -4.29
C PHE A 273 -26.72 -22.75 -3.35
N ASN A 274 -26.04 -22.89 -2.21
CA ASN A 274 -25.83 -21.76 -1.30
C ASN A 274 -25.08 -20.61 -1.98
N ASN A 275 -24.03 -20.90 -2.75
CA ASN A 275 -23.30 -19.89 -3.52
C ASN A 275 -24.21 -19.15 -4.51
N ILE A 276 -25.12 -19.85 -5.20
CA ILE A 276 -26.10 -19.23 -6.12
C ILE A 276 -27.06 -18.30 -5.38
N ILE A 277 -27.52 -18.70 -4.18
CA ILE A 277 -28.40 -17.87 -3.34
C ILE A 277 -27.64 -16.62 -2.86
N GLU A 278 -26.41 -16.77 -2.39
CA GLU A 278 -25.55 -15.63 -2.01
C GLU A 278 -25.30 -14.70 -3.21
N GLU A 279 -25.05 -15.27 -4.40
CA GLU A 279 -24.87 -14.52 -5.65
C GLU A 279 -26.10 -13.69 -5.99
N LEU A 280 -27.30 -14.26 -5.88
CA LEU A 280 -28.55 -13.56 -6.11
C LEU A 280 -28.71 -12.37 -5.15
N ILE A 281 -28.43 -12.59 -3.86
CA ILE A 281 -28.55 -11.55 -2.85
C ILE A 281 -27.55 -10.42 -3.09
N LEU A 282 -26.30 -10.75 -3.42
CA LEU A 282 -25.28 -9.75 -3.75
C LEU A 282 -25.59 -9.05 -5.06
N ALA A 283 -26.09 -9.75 -6.08
CA ALA A 283 -26.48 -9.13 -7.34
C ALA A 283 -27.58 -8.09 -7.13
N ASP A 284 -28.62 -8.41 -6.35
CA ASP A 284 -29.67 -7.46 -5.95
C ASP A 284 -29.10 -6.29 -5.13
N TYR A 285 -28.28 -6.58 -4.13
CA TYR A 285 -27.70 -5.55 -3.27
C TYR A 285 -26.81 -4.57 -4.04
N PHE A 286 -26.06 -5.02 -5.04
CA PHE A 286 -25.20 -4.17 -5.86
C PHE A 286 -25.93 -3.54 -7.05
N PHE A 287 -27.16 -3.96 -7.36
CA PHE A 287 -27.90 -3.47 -8.52
C PHE A 287 -28.10 -1.94 -8.46
N GLY A 288 -27.63 -1.24 -9.50
CA GLY A 288 -27.72 0.22 -9.60
C GLY A 288 -26.83 1.00 -8.62
N ARG A 289 -25.93 0.34 -7.88
CA ARG A 289 -25.00 1.02 -6.95
C ARG A 289 -23.59 1.06 -7.53
N ASP A 290 -23.00 2.24 -7.55
CA ASP A 290 -21.59 2.40 -7.88
C ASP A 290 -20.68 2.16 -6.65
N ALA A 291 -19.36 2.13 -6.89
CA ALA A 291 -18.35 1.93 -5.85
C ALA A 291 -18.45 2.95 -4.71
N GLU A 292 -18.85 4.19 -5.00
CA GLU A 292 -18.92 5.25 -4.02
C GLU A 292 -20.14 5.09 -3.11
N ASN A 293 -21.28 4.73 -3.69
CA ASN A 293 -22.49 4.36 -2.98
C ASN A 293 -22.21 3.21 -2.02
N ILE A 294 -21.52 2.15 -2.47
CA ILE A 294 -21.19 0.99 -1.64
C ILE A 294 -20.30 1.37 -0.45
N LEU A 295 -19.26 2.18 -0.68
CA LEU A 295 -18.39 2.66 0.40
C LEU A 295 -19.14 3.53 1.42
N ASN A 296 -20.15 4.27 0.98
CA ASN A 296 -20.98 5.10 1.84
C ASN A 296 -22.00 4.29 2.67
N LEU A 297 -22.11 2.96 2.48
CA LEU A 297 -22.98 2.08 3.28
C LEU A 297 -22.41 1.71 4.65
N GLY A 298 -21.27 2.30 5.03
CA GLY A 298 -20.64 2.08 6.33
C GLY A 298 -19.86 0.76 6.39
N ILE A 299 -19.31 0.31 5.26
CA ILE A 299 -18.24 -0.69 5.24
C ILE A 299 -16.87 -0.01 5.38
N SER A 300 -15.93 -0.68 6.02
CA SER A 300 -14.62 -0.14 6.32
C SER A 300 -13.76 -0.01 5.05
N ALA A 301 -13.84 -0.98 4.15
CA ALA A 301 -13.23 -0.94 2.83
C ALA A 301 -13.95 -1.89 1.86
N MET A 302 -13.66 -1.72 0.56
CA MET A 302 -14.18 -2.55 -0.52
C MET A 302 -13.03 -3.27 -1.22
N LEU A 303 -13.17 -4.59 -1.40
CA LEU A 303 -12.19 -5.40 -2.13
C LEU A 303 -12.37 -5.22 -3.64
N THR A 304 -11.31 -4.80 -4.33
CA THR A 304 -11.34 -4.44 -5.78
C THR A 304 -10.50 -5.34 -6.67
N GLU A 305 -9.50 -6.02 -6.10
CA GLU A 305 -8.65 -6.97 -6.81
C GLU A 305 -8.07 -7.98 -5.81
N ILE A 306 -8.00 -9.24 -6.19
CA ILE A 306 -7.33 -10.29 -5.43
C ILE A 306 -6.52 -11.19 -6.37
N ARG A 307 -5.36 -11.64 -5.91
CA ARG A 307 -4.52 -12.62 -6.59
C ARG A 307 -4.02 -13.64 -5.56
N PHE A 308 -4.18 -14.91 -5.86
CA PHE A 308 -3.67 -16.02 -5.05
C PHE A 308 -3.34 -17.22 -5.96
N SER A 309 -2.52 -18.13 -5.46
CA SER A 309 -2.28 -19.43 -6.10
C SER A 309 -3.07 -20.50 -5.38
N ASP A 310 -3.82 -21.32 -6.12
CA ASP A 310 -4.56 -22.43 -5.51
C ASP A 310 -3.64 -23.61 -5.15
N ASN A 311 -4.19 -24.63 -4.47
CA ASN A 311 -3.46 -25.87 -4.12
C ASN A 311 -2.93 -26.67 -5.32
N LYS A 312 -3.33 -26.32 -6.55
CA LYS A 312 -2.88 -26.92 -7.81
C LYS A 312 -1.87 -26.02 -8.54
N ASN A 313 -1.37 -24.97 -7.88
CA ASN A 313 -0.48 -23.94 -8.44
C ASN A 313 -1.09 -23.16 -9.61
N VAL A 314 -2.43 -23.10 -9.70
CA VAL A 314 -3.13 -22.24 -10.66
C VAL A 314 -3.25 -20.85 -10.05
N ILE A 315 -2.70 -19.85 -10.74
CA ILE A 315 -2.81 -18.46 -10.31
C ILE A 315 -4.20 -17.95 -10.66
N ALA A 316 -5.01 -17.71 -9.64
CA ALA A 316 -6.28 -17.03 -9.77
C ALA A 316 -6.07 -15.51 -9.61
N ARG A 317 -6.59 -14.73 -10.55
CA ARG A 317 -6.63 -13.27 -10.44
C ARG A 317 -8.02 -12.78 -10.79
N LEU A 318 -8.59 -12.01 -9.89
CA LEU A 318 -9.89 -11.38 -10.09
C LEU A 318 -9.77 -9.89 -9.83
N SER A 319 -10.37 -9.10 -10.71
CA SER A 319 -10.45 -7.64 -10.57
C SER A 319 -11.84 -7.18 -10.93
N GLY A 320 -12.38 -6.27 -10.12
CA GLY A 320 -13.61 -5.57 -10.47
C GLY A 320 -13.40 -4.72 -11.71
N GLU A 321 -14.50 -4.29 -12.32
CA GLU A 321 -14.46 -3.45 -13.51
C GLU A 321 -13.61 -2.19 -13.26
N ASN A 322 -12.75 -1.88 -14.24
CA ASN A 322 -11.75 -0.79 -14.16
C ASN A 322 -10.82 -0.85 -12.92
N ARG A 323 -10.75 -2.00 -12.22
CA ARG A 323 -10.05 -2.18 -10.94
C ARG A 323 -10.47 -1.20 -9.84
N ARG A 324 -11.70 -0.69 -9.94
CA ARG A 324 -12.28 0.26 -8.97
C ARG A 324 -13.56 -0.26 -8.34
N ASN A 325 -14.31 -1.09 -9.05
CA ASN A 325 -15.52 -1.71 -8.53
C ASN A 325 -15.18 -2.89 -7.62
N SER A 326 -16.14 -3.25 -6.75
CA SER A 326 -16.05 -4.42 -5.89
C SER A 326 -15.88 -5.70 -6.71
N ILE A 327 -15.18 -6.70 -6.17
CA ILE A 327 -15.18 -8.05 -6.74
C ILE A 327 -16.30 -8.94 -6.17
N PHE A 328 -16.90 -8.53 -5.05
CA PHE A 328 -17.85 -9.36 -4.29
C PHE A 328 -19.13 -9.70 -5.06
N ASN A 329 -19.55 -8.87 -6.00
CA ASN A 329 -20.73 -9.10 -6.85
C ASN A 329 -20.42 -9.92 -8.12
N SER A 330 -19.19 -10.41 -8.28
CA SER A 330 -18.84 -11.23 -9.45
C SER A 330 -19.06 -12.71 -9.16
N LYS A 331 -19.75 -13.40 -10.08
CA LYS A 331 -19.89 -14.86 -10.07
C LYS A 331 -18.56 -15.58 -9.85
N SER A 332 -17.51 -15.07 -10.48
CA SER A 332 -16.16 -15.62 -10.39
C SER A 332 -15.58 -15.53 -8.98
N PHE A 333 -15.90 -14.52 -8.17
CA PHE A 333 -15.41 -14.43 -6.79
C PHE A 333 -16.00 -15.54 -5.93
N LEU A 334 -17.32 -15.75 -5.99
CA LEU A 334 -18.00 -16.76 -5.18
C LEU A 334 -17.53 -18.17 -5.55
N GLY A 335 -17.34 -18.46 -6.84
CA GLY A 335 -16.75 -19.72 -7.28
C GLY A 335 -15.31 -19.95 -6.79
N LEU A 336 -14.52 -18.88 -6.69
CA LEU A 336 -13.13 -18.93 -6.20
C LEU A 336 -13.00 -18.90 -4.67
N ARG A 337 -14.07 -18.55 -3.96
CA ARG A 337 -14.09 -18.45 -2.49
C ARG A 337 -13.66 -19.76 -1.83
N ASN A 338 -14.13 -20.89 -2.34
CA ASN A 338 -13.77 -22.21 -1.83
C ASN A 338 -12.27 -22.48 -1.94
N SER A 339 -11.70 -22.18 -3.11
CA SER A 339 -10.26 -22.31 -3.33
C SER A 339 -9.49 -21.39 -2.40
N LEU A 340 -9.95 -20.14 -2.25
CA LEU A 340 -9.32 -19.16 -1.37
C LEU A 340 -9.36 -19.58 0.12
N GLU A 341 -10.51 -20.07 0.61
CA GLU A 341 -10.68 -20.61 1.96
C GLU A 341 -9.82 -21.85 2.21
N SER A 342 -9.55 -22.65 1.17
CA SER A 342 -8.70 -23.83 1.28
C SER A 342 -7.21 -23.51 1.37
N VAL A 343 -6.74 -22.46 0.68
CA VAL A 343 -5.33 -22.08 0.70
C VAL A 343 -4.98 -21.12 1.84
N LYS A 344 -5.95 -20.29 2.26
CA LYS A 344 -5.76 -19.25 3.29
C LYS A 344 -4.55 -18.32 3.06
N ALA A 345 -4.16 -18.14 1.79
CA ALA A 345 -2.98 -17.39 1.37
C ALA A 345 -3.30 -16.51 0.16
N VAL A 346 -2.87 -15.24 0.19
CA VAL A 346 -3.12 -14.23 -0.86
C VAL A 346 -1.82 -13.50 -1.24
N ASP A 347 -1.41 -13.60 -2.50
CA ASP A 347 -0.19 -12.95 -3.01
C ASP A 347 -0.34 -11.43 -3.12
N ALA A 348 -1.53 -10.96 -3.46
CA ALA A 348 -1.81 -9.53 -3.62
C ALA A 348 -3.30 -9.22 -3.46
N LEU A 349 -3.59 -8.10 -2.80
CA LEU A 349 -4.94 -7.64 -2.48
C LEU A 349 -5.04 -6.15 -2.79
N SER A 350 -6.11 -5.68 -3.45
CA SER A 350 -6.39 -4.23 -3.57
C SER A 350 -7.70 -3.86 -2.95
N ILE A 351 -7.68 -2.79 -2.17
CA ILE A 351 -8.87 -2.26 -1.50
C ILE A 351 -9.09 -0.80 -1.89
N ALA A 352 -10.34 -0.37 -1.78
CA ALA A 352 -10.75 1.02 -1.81
C ALA A 352 -11.39 1.36 -0.47
N TYR A 353 -11.05 2.49 0.14
CA TYR A 353 -11.69 2.94 1.38
C TYR A 353 -11.84 4.46 1.42
N LYS A 354 -12.75 4.95 2.25
CA LYS A 354 -12.93 6.38 2.49
C LYS A 354 -11.95 6.87 3.54
N ASN A 355 -11.27 7.96 3.24
CA ASN A 355 -10.51 8.73 4.22
C ASN A 355 -10.86 10.21 4.07
N ASN A 356 -11.56 10.78 5.05
CA ASN A 356 -12.17 12.10 4.93
C ASN A 356 -13.05 12.14 3.66
N ASN A 357 -12.95 13.19 2.84
CA ASN A 357 -13.78 13.36 1.64
C ASN A 357 -13.19 12.70 0.37
N ARG A 358 -12.25 11.76 0.51
CA ARG A 358 -11.61 11.08 -0.63
C ARG A 358 -11.66 9.57 -0.50
N THR A 359 -11.79 8.92 -1.65
CA THR A 359 -11.59 7.48 -1.80
C THR A 359 -10.11 7.23 -2.07
N ILE A 360 -9.51 6.33 -1.29
CA ILE A 360 -8.12 5.90 -1.41
C ILE A 360 -8.09 4.49 -1.99
N HIS A 361 -7.35 4.31 -3.08
CA HIS A 361 -7.12 2.99 -3.66
C HIS A 361 -5.70 2.49 -3.33
N VAL A 362 -5.61 1.37 -2.62
CA VAL A 362 -4.34 0.77 -2.21
C VAL A 362 -4.24 -0.66 -2.70
N LYS A 363 -3.03 -1.09 -3.01
CA LYS A 363 -2.69 -2.49 -3.26
C LYS A 363 -1.59 -2.97 -2.32
N TYR A 364 -1.83 -4.10 -1.67
CA TYR A 364 -0.85 -4.84 -0.87
C TYR A 364 -0.26 -5.99 -1.71
N TYR A 365 1.01 -6.32 -1.45
CA TYR A 365 1.73 -7.42 -2.07
C TYR A 365 2.48 -8.22 -1.00
N ALA A 366 2.32 -9.54 -1.04
CA ALA A 366 2.96 -10.51 -0.15
C ALA A 366 4.05 -11.35 -0.85
N ASN A 367 4.43 -10.99 -2.08
CA ASN A 367 5.35 -11.77 -2.92
C ASN A 367 6.83 -11.72 -2.50
N ASN A 368 7.14 -11.18 -1.32
CA ASN A 368 8.49 -11.12 -0.78
C ASN A 368 8.46 -11.46 0.71
N ASN A 369 9.28 -12.43 1.11
CA ASN A 369 9.31 -12.94 2.48
C ASN A 369 9.91 -11.94 3.48
N ASN A 370 10.56 -10.87 3.03
CA ASN A 370 11.25 -9.90 3.90
C ASN A 370 10.43 -8.63 4.16
N TYR A 371 9.44 -8.32 3.33
CA TYR A 371 8.67 -7.09 3.47
C TYR A 371 7.23 -7.23 2.95
N LEU A 372 6.34 -6.40 3.51
CA LEU A 372 5.04 -6.13 2.90
C LEU A 372 5.17 -5.01 1.86
N GLY A 373 4.74 -5.25 0.63
CA GLY A 373 4.65 -4.22 -0.39
C GLY A 373 3.32 -3.49 -0.34
N ILE A 374 3.33 -2.15 -0.42
CA ILE A 374 2.15 -1.29 -0.47
C ILE A 374 2.28 -0.35 -1.68
N LEU A 375 1.20 -0.20 -2.45
CA LEU A 375 1.10 0.72 -3.57
C LEU A 375 -0.17 1.56 -3.48
N PHE A 376 -0.01 2.87 -3.36
CA PHE A 376 -1.11 3.82 -3.60
C PHE A 376 -1.35 3.92 -5.12
N LYS A 377 -2.54 3.51 -5.57
CA LYS A 377 -2.87 3.40 -7.00
C LYS A 377 -3.24 4.75 -7.63
N ASP A 378 -3.82 5.65 -6.85
CA ASP A 378 -4.28 6.95 -7.35
C ASP A 378 -3.12 7.85 -7.77
N SER A 379 -3.28 8.57 -8.89
CA SER A 379 -2.30 9.54 -9.37
C SER A 379 -2.11 10.73 -8.43
N ARG A 380 -3.11 10.98 -7.57
CA ARG A 380 -3.08 12.04 -6.55
C ARG A 380 -2.11 11.69 -5.43
N ALA A 381 -1.45 12.72 -4.91
CA ALA A 381 -0.61 12.64 -3.72
C ALA A 381 -1.36 12.02 -2.52
N TYR A 382 -0.76 11.02 -1.87
CA TYR A 382 -1.25 10.52 -0.57
C TYR A 382 -0.58 11.29 0.59
N ARG A 383 -1.21 11.26 1.77
CA ARG A 383 -0.77 11.94 2.98
C ARG A 383 -0.35 10.92 4.04
N GLU A 384 0.31 11.40 5.09
CA GLU A 384 0.68 10.60 6.27
C GLU A 384 -0.52 9.85 6.87
N GLU A 385 -1.66 10.53 7.02
CA GLU A 385 -2.90 9.91 7.51
C GLU A 385 -3.39 8.76 6.62
N ASP A 386 -3.20 8.82 5.30
CA ASP A 386 -3.58 7.71 4.42
C ASP A 386 -2.70 6.49 4.67
N PHE A 387 -1.40 6.73 4.82
CA PHE A 387 -0.44 5.69 5.10
C PHE A 387 -0.71 5.04 6.45
N ASN A 388 -0.93 5.82 7.50
CA ASN A 388 -1.23 5.30 8.84
C ASN A 388 -2.51 4.44 8.82
N LYS A 389 -3.60 4.92 8.22
CA LYS A 389 -4.84 4.12 8.09
C LYS A 389 -4.64 2.87 7.23
N THR A 390 -3.87 2.95 6.15
CA THR A 390 -3.52 1.79 5.32
C THR A 390 -2.73 0.74 6.11
N TRP A 391 -1.80 1.20 6.95
CA TRP A 391 -0.94 0.35 7.74
C TRP A 391 -1.69 -0.30 8.91
N GLU A 392 -2.54 0.45 9.62
CA GLU A 392 -3.40 -0.03 10.70
C GLU A 392 -4.29 -1.19 10.23
N ARG A 393 -4.92 -1.07 9.05
CA ARG A 393 -5.74 -2.16 8.47
C ARG A 393 -4.96 -3.46 8.25
N TYR A 394 -3.70 -3.34 7.81
CA TYR A 394 -2.83 -4.50 7.68
C TYR A 394 -2.54 -5.11 9.05
N LEU A 395 -2.20 -4.29 10.05
CA LEU A 395 -1.91 -4.74 11.41
C LEU A 395 -3.10 -5.45 12.07
N GLU A 396 -4.32 -4.93 11.89
CA GLU A 396 -5.56 -5.56 12.34
C GLU A 396 -5.69 -6.98 11.76
N SER A 397 -5.48 -7.11 10.45
CA SER A 397 -5.57 -8.39 9.74
C SER A 397 -4.47 -9.38 10.14
N GLU A 398 -3.27 -8.87 10.43
CA GLU A 398 -2.14 -9.66 10.93
C GLU A 398 -2.36 -10.11 12.39
N SER A 399 -3.03 -9.30 13.21
CA SER A 399 -3.28 -9.60 14.63
C SER A 399 -4.15 -10.84 14.83
N ILE A 400 -5.06 -11.12 13.89
CA ILE A 400 -5.93 -12.31 13.86
C ILE A 400 -5.11 -13.60 13.82
N ILE A 401 -3.90 -13.56 13.24
CA ILE A 401 -2.99 -14.72 13.19
C ILE A 401 -2.53 -15.10 14.61
N ASN A 402 -2.32 -14.09 15.47
CA ASN A 402 -1.73 -14.29 16.79
C ASN A 402 -2.75 -14.73 17.85
N THR A 403 -4.04 -14.53 17.61
CA THR A 403 -5.09 -14.81 18.60
C THR A 403 -5.63 -16.24 18.55
N LYS A 404 -5.32 -17.05 17.51
CA LYS A 404 -5.86 -18.42 17.29
C LYS A 404 -7.40 -18.52 17.36
N ASP A 405 -8.12 -17.41 17.38
CA ASP A 405 -9.56 -17.36 17.55
C ASP A 405 -10.20 -16.90 16.24
N GLU A 406 -10.76 -17.85 15.48
CA GLU A 406 -11.37 -17.61 14.16
C GLU A 406 -12.67 -16.78 14.23
N ARG A 407 -13.11 -16.36 15.43
CA ARG A 407 -14.34 -15.57 15.65
C ARG A 407 -14.15 -14.05 15.70
N LEU A 408 -12.93 -13.54 15.58
CA LEU A 408 -12.61 -12.13 15.84
C LEU A 408 -12.80 -11.14 14.68
N CYS A 409 -13.43 -11.50 13.56
CA CYS A 409 -13.81 -10.49 12.55
C CYS A 409 -14.81 -9.43 13.08
N GLU A 410 -15.33 -9.59 14.30
CA GLU A 410 -16.08 -8.54 15.03
C GLU A 410 -15.22 -7.30 15.36
N ILE A 411 -13.88 -7.40 15.40
CA ILE A 411 -13.00 -6.24 15.67
C ILE A 411 -12.92 -5.29 14.46
N CYS A 412 -13.30 -5.72 13.26
CA CYS A 412 -13.38 -4.85 12.08
C CYS A 412 -14.63 -3.94 12.06
N ILE A 413 -15.46 -4.00 13.10
CA ILE A 413 -16.69 -3.22 13.25
C ILE A 413 -16.51 -2.21 14.38
N GLY A 414 -15.64 -1.21 14.17
CA GLY A 414 -15.42 -0.12 15.13
C GLY A 414 -14.40 0.88 14.65
#